data_AF-A0AAJ2TSJ0-F1
#
_entry.id   AF-A0AAJ2TSJ0-F1
#
_cell.length_a   1.000
_cell.length_b   1.000
_cell.length_c   1.000
_cell.angle_alpha   90.00
_cell.angle_beta   90.00
_cell.angle_gamma   90.00
#
_symmetry.space_group_name_H-M   'P 1'
#
loop_
_entity.id
_entity.type
_entity.pdbx_description
1 polymer ?
#
loop_
_entity_poly.entity_id
_entity_poly.type
_entity_poly.pdbx_seq_one_letter_code
_entity_poly.pdbx_strand_id
1 'polypeptide(L)'
;MSRALSNAQQLGRAGAQNASVSLRGSSSNANTDTRAAQDIAVNPAAPRALGLDRSIGRASHNQALQADIAALPRGVTDIRVNQQQVNALGQRVGINRPARQYTLNGQRYYVEYEGLANPRGALHEARIFANDPNANFSLRIVS
;
A
#
# COMPACT_ATOMS: atom_id res chain seq x y z
N MET A 1 38.52 52.45 -21.07
CA MET A 1 39.11 53.46 -20.16
C MET A 1 38.06 53.77 -19.09
N SER A 2 38.27 53.88 -17.80
CA SER A 2 39.34 53.57 -16.85
C SER A 2 38.73 53.91 -15.46
N ARG A 3 39.21 53.27 -14.38
CA ARG A 3 39.04 53.63 -12.94
C ARG A 3 37.71 53.23 -12.29
N ALA A 4 37.61 52.28 -11.35
CA ALA A 4 38.35 51.94 -10.11
C ALA A 4 37.94 52.76 -8.87
N LEU A 5 37.39 52.00 -7.90
CA LEU A 5 37.51 52.06 -6.43
C LEU A 5 36.93 53.28 -5.67
N SER A 6 36.01 53.00 -4.74
CA SER A 6 36.24 53.33 -3.33
C SER A 6 35.42 52.46 -2.38
N ASN A 7 36.12 52.08 -1.31
CA ASN A 7 35.77 51.22 -0.20
C ASN A 7 35.18 52.07 0.94
N ALA A 8 34.18 51.60 1.68
CA ALA A 8 33.93 52.00 3.06
C ALA A 8 33.00 51.00 3.75
N GLN A 9 33.59 50.20 4.63
CA GLN A 9 32.92 49.44 5.69
C GLN A 9 32.17 50.41 6.61
N GLN A 10 31.06 49.99 7.24
CA GLN A 10 30.97 49.82 8.71
C GLN A 10 29.55 49.45 9.23
N LEU A 11 29.48 48.30 9.91
CA LEU A 11 28.64 47.87 11.06
C LEU A 11 27.09 47.82 10.99
N GLY A 12 26.53 46.65 11.35
CA GLY A 12 25.31 46.60 12.17
C GLY A 12 24.37 45.40 12.03
N ARG A 13 24.60 44.37 12.85
CA ARG A 13 23.59 43.55 13.59
C ARG A 13 22.52 42.73 12.83
N ALA A 14 22.64 41.41 13.04
CA ALA A 14 21.62 40.44 13.48
C ALA A 14 20.25 40.34 12.76
N GLY A 15 19.91 39.12 12.32
CA GLY A 15 18.52 38.77 11.96
C GLY A 15 18.40 37.50 11.14
N ALA A 16 18.88 36.37 11.68
CA ALA A 16 18.70 35.05 11.07
C ALA A 16 17.33 34.48 11.44
N GLN A 17 16.71 33.84 10.44
CA GLN A 17 15.65 32.83 10.52
C GLN A 17 14.26 33.29 10.99
N ASN A 18 13.33 33.32 10.04
CA ASN A 18 11.89 33.35 10.29
C ASN A 18 11.48 32.16 11.17
N ALA A 19 11.07 32.47 12.40
CA ALA A 19 10.43 31.54 13.30
C ALA A 19 8.95 31.35 12.89
N SER A 20 8.63 30.20 12.29
CA SER A 20 7.27 29.68 12.28
C SER A 20 7.06 28.83 13.53
N VAL A 21 6.00 29.19 14.25
CA VAL A 21 5.63 28.77 15.60
C VAL A 21 5.49 27.25 15.71
N SER A 22 6.21 26.66 16.68
CA SER A 22 6.02 25.29 17.14
C SER A 22 4.74 25.20 17.98
N LEU A 23 3.66 24.73 17.37
CA LEU A 23 2.50 24.25 18.12
C LEU A 23 2.73 22.77 18.46
N ARG A 24 3.12 22.55 19.72
CA ARG A 24 3.10 21.24 20.37
C ARG A 24 1.66 20.73 20.46
N GLY A 25 1.25 19.98 19.46
CA GLY A 25 0.17 19.01 19.53
C GLY A 25 0.75 17.62 19.26
N SER A 26 1.00 16.86 20.32
CA SER A 26 1.29 15.43 20.18
C SER A 26 0.01 14.72 19.72
N SER A 27 -0.15 14.55 18.42
CA SER A 27 -1.06 13.57 17.84
C SER A 27 -0.25 12.68 16.91
N SER A 28 -0.06 11.44 17.38
CA SER A 28 0.58 10.32 16.71
C SER A 28 0.28 10.22 15.21
N ASN A 29 1.16 10.77 14.38
CA ASN A 29 1.18 10.55 12.93
C ASN A 29 2.49 9.86 12.53
N ALA A 30 2.83 8.79 13.25
CA ALA A 30 4.00 7.97 12.99
C ALA A 30 3.54 6.56 12.55
N ASN A 31 4.02 6.12 11.37
CA ASN A 31 3.99 4.75 10.85
C ASN A 31 2.69 4.17 10.24
N THR A 32 2.21 4.73 9.12
CA THR A 32 1.45 3.92 8.14
C THR A 32 2.35 3.24 7.09
N ASP A 33 3.61 3.66 6.95
CA ASP A 33 4.55 3.09 5.96
C ASP A 33 5.42 1.95 6.50
N THR A 34 5.42 1.70 7.81
CA THR A 34 6.31 0.70 8.41
C THR A 34 5.59 -0.63 8.56
N ARG A 35 6.16 -1.67 7.94
CA ARG A 35 5.66 -3.05 8.03
C ARG A 35 5.50 -3.49 9.48
N ALA A 36 4.38 -4.15 9.78
CA ALA A 36 4.16 -4.74 11.08
C ALA A 36 5.18 -5.87 11.35
N ALA A 37 5.66 -6.00 12.59
CA ALA A 37 6.67 -7.01 12.95
C ALA A 37 6.26 -8.44 12.56
N GLN A 38 4.97 -8.78 12.71
CA GLN A 38 4.42 -10.08 12.29
C GLN A 38 4.43 -10.31 10.78
N ASP A 39 4.34 -9.24 9.98
CA ASP A 39 4.45 -9.35 8.52
C ASP A 39 5.91 -9.52 8.09
N ILE A 40 6.85 -8.88 8.81
CA ILE A 40 8.30 -9.04 8.61
C ILE A 40 8.74 -10.47 8.95
N ALA A 41 8.17 -11.04 10.02
CA ALA A 41 8.57 -12.35 10.55
C ALA A 41 8.09 -13.56 9.73
N VAL A 42 7.34 -13.36 8.64
CA VAL A 42 6.87 -14.48 7.81
C VAL A 42 8.04 -15.15 7.09
N ASN A 43 8.00 -16.49 6.95
CA ASN A 43 8.91 -17.16 6.03
C ASN A 43 8.57 -16.71 4.59
N PRO A 44 9.52 -16.18 3.79
CA PRO A 44 9.26 -15.63 2.47
C PRO A 44 8.86 -16.68 1.42
N ALA A 45 9.06 -17.97 1.67
CA ALA A 45 8.54 -19.03 0.81
C ALA A 45 7.01 -19.00 0.81
N ALA A 46 6.41 -18.68 -0.34
CA ALA A 46 4.96 -18.65 -0.47
C ALA A 46 4.38 -20.08 -0.39
N PRO A 47 3.32 -20.29 0.41
CA PRO A 47 2.58 -21.55 0.35
C PRO A 47 1.91 -21.72 -1.01
N ARG A 48 1.63 -22.98 -1.38
CA ARG A 48 0.89 -23.32 -2.60
C ARG A 48 -0.40 -22.49 -2.69
N ALA A 49 -0.74 -22.05 -3.90
CA ALA A 49 -2.02 -21.39 -4.15
C ALA A 49 -3.19 -22.29 -3.73
N LEU A 50 -4.15 -21.72 -3.01
CA LEU A 50 -5.36 -22.42 -2.60
C LEU A 50 -6.44 -22.39 -3.68
N GLY A 51 -7.52 -23.16 -3.50
CA GLY A 51 -8.68 -23.14 -4.39
C GLY A 51 -9.29 -21.74 -4.56
N LEU A 52 -9.75 -21.43 -5.77
CA LEU A 52 -10.29 -20.12 -6.12
C LEU A 52 -11.76 -19.93 -5.71
N ASP A 53 -12.43 -21.01 -5.30
CA ASP A 53 -13.82 -21.09 -4.82
C ASP A 53 -13.96 -20.76 -3.33
N ARG A 54 -12.85 -20.46 -2.64
CA ARG A 54 -12.85 -20.13 -1.22
C ARG A 54 -13.70 -18.88 -0.93
N SER A 55 -14.48 -18.97 0.15
CA SER A 55 -15.29 -17.84 0.61
C SER A 55 -14.42 -16.66 1.10
N ILE A 56 -14.82 -15.46 0.71
CA ILE A 56 -14.38 -14.17 1.24
C ILE A 56 -15.45 -13.50 2.13
N GLY A 57 -16.47 -14.27 2.53
CA GLY A 57 -17.53 -13.81 3.43
C GLY A 57 -18.92 -13.95 2.80
N ARG A 58 -19.56 -12.82 2.52
CA ARG A 58 -20.96 -12.76 2.05
C ARG A 58 -21.12 -13.36 0.65
N ALA A 59 -22.32 -13.86 0.36
CA ALA A 59 -22.65 -14.43 -0.95
C ALA A 59 -22.46 -13.41 -2.09
N SER A 60 -22.86 -12.15 -1.91
CA SER A 60 -22.67 -11.10 -2.92
C SER A 60 -21.18 -10.84 -3.21
N HIS A 61 -20.33 -10.87 -2.18
CA HIS A 61 -18.88 -10.72 -2.36
C HIS A 61 -18.29 -11.93 -3.09
N ASN A 62 -18.70 -13.15 -2.73
CA ASN A 62 -18.26 -14.36 -3.41
C ASN A 62 -18.68 -14.34 -4.89
N GLN A 63 -19.91 -13.92 -5.19
CA GLN A 63 -20.40 -13.80 -6.57
C GLN A 63 -19.59 -12.77 -7.37
N ALA A 64 -19.34 -11.59 -6.81
CA ALA A 64 -18.52 -10.55 -7.44
C ALA A 64 -17.07 -11.04 -7.68
N LEU A 65 -16.48 -11.74 -6.72
CA LEU A 65 -15.16 -12.35 -6.86
C LEU A 65 -15.12 -13.36 -8.02
N GLN A 66 -16.08 -14.28 -8.09
CA GLN A 66 -16.10 -15.28 -9.16
C GLN A 66 -16.32 -14.65 -10.53
N ALA A 67 -17.19 -13.64 -10.64
CA ALA A 67 -17.37 -12.88 -11.88
C ALA A 67 -16.07 -12.18 -12.31
N ASP A 68 -15.37 -11.54 -11.37
CA ASP A 68 -14.11 -10.87 -11.66
C ASP A 68 -12.98 -11.86 -11.99
N ILE A 69 -12.96 -13.07 -11.43
CA ILE A 69 -11.99 -14.13 -11.80
C ILE A 69 -12.27 -14.62 -13.22
N ALA A 70 -13.53 -14.86 -13.57
CA ALA A 70 -13.94 -15.29 -14.91
C ALA A 70 -13.62 -14.23 -15.98
N ALA A 71 -13.62 -12.94 -15.61
CA ALA A 71 -13.31 -11.82 -16.49
C ALA A 71 -11.81 -11.47 -16.58
N LEU A 72 -10.92 -12.21 -15.91
CA LEU A 72 -9.48 -11.92 -15.96
C LEU A 72 -8.94 -12.06 -17.38
N PRO A 73 -8.05 -11.14 -17.82
CA PRO A 73 -7.45 -11.23 -19.14
C PRO A 73 -6.53 -12.45 -19.27
N ARG A 74 -6.25 -12.85 -20.51
CA ARG A 74 -5.23 -13.87 -20.79
C ARG A 74 -3.87 -13.41 -20.25
N GLY A 75 -3.04 -14.37 -19.83
CA GLY A 75 -1.69 -14.11 -19.31
C GLY A 75 -1.64 -13.81 -17.80
N VAL A 76 -2.79 -13.77 -17.11
CA VAL A 76 -2.80 -13.73 -15.64
C VAL A 76 -2.24 -15.03 -15.06
N THR A 77 -1.43 -14.90 -14.03
CA THR A 77 -0.81 -16.01 -13.30
C THR A 77 -0.94 -15.79 -11.79
N ASP A 78 -0.65 -16.85 -11.02
CA ASP A 78 -0.57 -16.80 -9.55
C ASP A 78 -1.80 -16.17 -8.87
N ILE A 79 -2.99 -16.54 -9.32
CA ILE A 79 -4.25 -16.12 -8.70
C ILE A 79 -4.37 -16.79 -7.33
N ARG A 80 -4.66 -16.00 -6.30
CA ARG A 80 -4.94 -16.52 -4.96
C ARG A 80 -6.12 -15.78 -4.35
N VAL A 81 -6.89 -16.50 -3.54
CA VAL A 81 -8.12 -16.00 -2.90
C VAL A 81 -8.01 -16.20 -1.40
N ASN A 82 -8.25 -15.13 -0.63
CA ASN A 82 -8.26 -15.16 0.83
C ASN A 82 -7.04 -15.90 1.41
N GLN A 83 -5.85 -15.53 0.93
CA GLN A 83 -4.58 -16.16 1.25
C GLN A 83 -3.56 -15.10 1.63
N GLN A 84 -2.55 -15.48 2.41
CA GLN A 84 -1.48 -14.57 2.82
C GLN A 84 -0.86 -13.83 1.62
N GLN A 85 -0.53 -12.57 1.85
CA GLN A 85 -0.04 -11.65 0.84
C GLN A 85 1.28 -12.13 0.26
N VAL A 86 1.34 -12.18 -1.07
CA VAL A 86 2.54 -12.55 -1.82
C VAL A 86 2.76 -11.54 -2.93
N ASN A 87 4.00 -11.10 -3.14
CA ASN A 87 4.35 -10.11 -4.16
C ASN A 87 4.47 -10.69 -5.58
N ALA A 88 4.80 -9.84 -6.56
CA ALA A 88 4.97 -10.24 -7.96
C ALA A 88 6.09 -11.26 -8.19
N LEU A 89 7.09 -11.31 -7.30
CA LEU A 89 8.20 -12.26 -7.34
C LEU A 89 7.84 -13.64 -6.75
N GLY A 90 6.59 -13.82 -6.30
CA GLY A 90 6.14 -15.07 -5.69
C GLY A 90 6.58 -15.24 -4.23
N GLN A 91 7.04 -14.18 -3.55
CA GLN A 91 7.46 -14.22 -2.15
C GLN A 91 6.32 -13.83 -1.21
N ARG A 92 6.12 -14.57 -0.13
CA ARG A 92 5.21 -14.16 0.94
C ARG A 92 5.78 -12.93 1.66
N VAL A 93 4.98 -11.87 1.74
CA VAL A 93 5.40 -10.56 2.27
C VAL A 93 4.62 -10.13 3.51
N GLY A 94 3.62 -10.90 3.94
CA GLY A 94 2.92 -10.59 5.19
C GLY A 94 1.84 -11.61 5.51
N ILE A 95 1.27 -11.48 6.70
CA ILE A 95 0.13 -12.30 7.13
C ILE A 95 -1.22 -11.73 6.66
N ASN A 96 -1.23 -10.53 6.08
CA ASN A 96 -2.43 -9.94 5.50
C ASN A 96 -3.07 -10.88 4.47
N ARG A 97 -4.40 -10.90 4.36
CA ARG A 97 -5.13 -11.85 3.49
C ARG A 97 -6.02 -11.12 2.49
N PRO A 98 -5.46 -10.60 1.40
CA PRO A 98 -6.24 -9.97 0.37
C PRO A 98 -7.36 -10.88 -0.13
N ALA A 99 -8.54 -10.32 -0.40
CA ALA A 99 -9.67 -11.10 -0.90
C ALA A 99 -9.29 -11.80 -2.22
N ARG A 100 -8.61 -11.08 -3.11
CA ARG A 100 -7.96 -11.63 -4.30
C ARG A 100 -6.58 -11.02 -4.52
N GLN A 101 -5.66 -11.82 -5.04
CA GLN A 101 -4.38 -11.35 -5.57
C GLN A 101 -4.04 -12.10 -6.87
N TYR A 102 -3.39 -11.44 -7.82
CA TYR A 102 -2.95 -12.06 -9.08
C TYR A 102 -1.77 -11.29 -9.69
N THR A 103 -1.02 -11.95 -10.57
CA THR A 103 0.09 -11.34 -11.32
C THR A 103 -0.27 -11.22 -12.79
N LEU A 104 -0.07 -10.03 -13.37
CA LEU A 104 -0.23 -9.76 -14.79
C LEU A 104 0.96 -8.92 -15.27
N ASN A 105 1.64 -9.35 -16.33
CA ASN A 105 2.79 -8.63 -16.91
C ASN A 105 3.87 -8.26 -15.88
N GLY A 106 4.13 -9.16 -14.92
CA GLY A 106 5.11 -8.94 -13.84
C GLY A 106 4.66 -7.98 -12.74
N GLN A 107 3.43 -7.45 -12.80
CA GLN A 107 2.87 -6.57 -11.77
C GLN A 107 1.89 -7.34 -10.88
N ARG A 108 1.91 -7.01 -9.59
CA ARG A 108 1.03 -7.63 -8.60
C ARG A 108 -0.19 -6.76 -8.35
N TYR A 109 -1.36 -7.40 -8.41
CA TYR A 109 -2.64 -6.79 -8.13
C TYR A 109 -3.26 -7.41 -6.88
N TYR A 110 -3.80 -6.57 -6.01
CA TYR A 110 -4.56 -6.95 -4.82
C TYR A 110 -5.92 -6.29 -4.87
N VAL A 111 -6.98 -7.07 -4.66
CA VAL A 111 -8.36 -6.59 -4.77
C VAL A 111 -9.12 -6.95 -3.50
N GLU A 112 -9.78 -5.94 -2.94
CA GLU A 112 -10.70 -6.07 -1.82
C GLU A 112 -12.16 -5.92 -2.27
N TYR A 113 -13.06 -6.66 -1.62
CA TYR A 113 -14.51 -6.60 -1.86
C TYR A 113 -15.21 -6.20 -0.57
N GLU A 114 -15.84 -5.03 -0.57
CA GLU A 114 -16.42 -4.43 0.64
C GLU A 114 -17.86 -3.98 0.41
N GLY A 115 -18.66 -4.00 1.47
CA GLY A 115 -20.01 -3.45 1.45
C GLY A 115 -20.03 -1.98 1.88
N LEU A 116 -21.00 -1.23 1.37
CA LEU A 116 -21.21 0.20 1.69
C LEU A 116 -21.27 0.51 3.19
N ALA A 117 -21.79 -0.43 3.99
CA ALA A 117 -22.02 -0.20 5.41
C ALA A 117 -20.76 -0.29 6.29
N ASN A 118 -19.68 -0.93 5.83
CA ASN A 118 -18.48 -1.17 6.65
C ASN A 118 -17.20 -1.23 5.80
N PRO A 119 -16.76 -0.12 5.20
CA PRO A 119 -15.52 -0.11 4.43
C PRO A 119 -14.31 -0.21 5.37
N ARG A 120 -13.51 -1.27 5.21
CA ARG A 120 -12.20 -1.47 5.86
C ARG A 120 -11.05 -1.18 4.89
N GLY A 121 -11.37 -0.73 3.68
CA GLY A 121 -10.47 -0.66 2.53
C GLY A 121 -9.21 0.12 2.81
N ALA A 122 -9.31 1.27 3.51
CA ALA A 122 -8.15 2.09 3.86
C ALA A 122 -7.14 1.35 4.76
N LEU A 123 -7.61 0.52 5.71
CA LEU A 123 -6.71 -0.27 6.57
C LEU A 123 -6.07 -1.42 5.79
N HIS A 124 -6.83 -2.06 4.90
CA HIS A 124 -6.29 -3.11 4.05
C HIS A 124 -5.26 -2.56 3.06
N GLU A 125 -5.58 -1.44 2.42
CA GLU A 125 -4.72 -0.72 1.48
C GLU A 125 -3.39 -0.33 2.12
N ALA A 126 -3.43 0.38 3.25
CA ALA A 126 -2.22 0.79 3.96
C ALA A 126 -1.32 -0.41 4.30
N ARG A 127 -1.91 -1.51 4.77
CA ARG A 127 -1.14 -2.72 5.10
C ARG A 127 -0.61 -3.44 3.86
N ILE A 128 -1.34 -3.44 2.75
CA ILE A 128 -0.88 -4.01 1.48
C ILE A 128 0.35 -3.24 1.00
N PHE A 129 0.30 -1.91 0.97
CA PHE A 129 1.40 -1.07 0.53
C PHE A 129 2.61 -1.15 1.47
N ALA A 130 2.40 -1.20 2.79
CA ALA A 130 3.49 -1.43 3.72
C ALA A 130 4.24 -2.74 3.38
N ASN A 131 3.50 -3.82 3.11
CA ASN A 131 4.11 -5.13 2.81
C ASN A 131 4.66 -5.28 1.38
N ASP A 132 4.06 -4.60 0.41
CA ASP A 132 4.44 -4.61 -1.00
C ASP A 132 4.30 -3.19 -1.59
N PRO A 133 5.35 -2.36 -1.52
CA PRO A 133 5.30 -0.96 -1.97
C PRO A 133 5.03 -0.78 -3.47
N ASN A 134 5.21 -1.84 -4.28
CA ASN A 134 4.97 -1.83 -5.73
C ASN A 134 3.59 -2.41 -6.08
N ALA A 135 2.72 -2.59 -5.10
CA ALA A 135 1.38 -3.15 -5.27
C ALA A 135 0.49 -2.31 -6.18
N ASN A 136 -0.36 -2.96 -6.96
CA ASN A 136 -1.53 -2.34 -7.57
C ASN A 136 -2.76 -2.73 -6.73
N PHE A 137 -3.31 -1.78 -5.97
CA PHE A 137 -4.47 -2.03 -5.13
C PHE A 137 -5.77 -1.61 -5.81
N SER A 138 -6.87 -2.32 -5.55
CA SER A 138 -8.20 -1.90 -5.98
C SER A 138 -9.26 -2.30 -4.95
N LEU A 139 -10.13 -1.36 -4.60
CA LEU A 139 -11.29 -1.59 -3.76
C LEU A 139 -12.55 -1.73 -4.62
N ARG A 140 -13.30 -2.81 -4.43
CA ARG A 140 -14.60 -3.03 -5.08
C ARG A 140 -15.72 -2.94 -4.06
N ILE A 141 -16.63 -1.99 -4.26
CA ILE A 141 -17.85 -1.90 -3.45
C ILE A 141 -18.90 -2.84 -4.03
N VAL A 142 -19.45 -3.71 -3.19
CA VAL A 142 -20.44 -4.72 -3.54
C VAL A 142 -21.67 -4.56 -2.64
N SER A 143 -22.86 -4.57 -3.23
CA SER A 143 -24.15 -4.54 -2.51
C SER A 143 -24.70 -5.95 -2.30
#